data_AF-F2KLP3-F1
#
_entry.id   AF-F2KLP3-F1
#
_cell.length_a   1.000
_cell.length_b   1.000
_cell.length_c   1.000
_cell.angle_alpha   90.00
_cell.angle_beta   90.00
_cell.angle_gamma   90.00
#
_symmetry.space_group_name_H-M   'P 1'
#
loop_
_entity.id
_entity.type
_entity.pdbx_description
1 polymer ?
#
loop_
_entity_poly.entity_id
_entity_poly.type
_entity_poly.pdbx_seq_one_letter_code
_entity_poly.pdbx_strand_id
1 'polypeptide(L)'
;MVIEERLKRSIALRKDDVFLRSEFSDFGSPAQVSRALRHLVANGVLVKLGVGVFAKAKASVLTGKPIPVRPLEVLAPLVLQKLGVKITAGRAVREYNASDSLQLPAGIVFDTGSRRINRKLGFGGRYVVYENHHA
;
A
#
# COMPACT_ATOMS: atom_id res chain seq x y z
N MET A 1 -23.51 10.88 5.17
CA MET A 1 -22.81 11.28 3.92
C MET A 1 -23.00 10.20 2.87
N VAL A 2 -23.77 10.45 1.80
CA VAL A 2 -24.09 9.43 0.78
C VAL A 2 -22.82 8.85 0.11
N ILE A 3 -21.80 9.68 -0.12
CA ILE A 3 -20.55 9.25 -0.76
C ILE A 3 -19.73 8.33 0.13
N GLU A 4 -19.65 8.61 1.43
CA GLU A 4 -18.89 7.78 2.37
C GLU A 4 -19.45 6.36 2.46
N GLU A 5 -20.78 6.23 2.61
CA GLU A 5 -21.44 4.91 2.66
C GLU A 5 -21.29 4.15 1.34
N ARG A 6 -21.38 4.85 0.18
CA ARG A 6 -21.12 4.25 -1.13
C ARG A 6 -19.69 3.75 -1.26
N LEU A 7 -18.70 4.54 -0.81
CA LEU A 7 -17.29 4.12 -0.79
C LEU A 7 -17.09 2.92 0.12
N LYS A 8 -17.59 3.00 1.36
CA LYS A 8 -17.49 1.93 2.37
C LYS A 8 -18.05 0.62 1.83
N ARG A 9 -19.24 0.66 1.23
CA ARG A 9 -19.87 -0.51 0.59
C ARG A 9 -19.04 -1.03 -0.58
N SER A 10 -18.53 -0.16 -1.45
CA SER A 10 -17.68 -0.57 -2.58
C SER A 10 -16.40 -1.27 -2.11
N ILE A 11 -15.72 -0.70 -1.12
CA ILE A 11 -14.50 -1.25 -0.50
C ILE A 11 -14.77 -2.61 0.13
N ALA A 12 -15.90 -2.75 0.85
CA ALA A 12 -16.27 -4.00 1.51
C ALA A 12 -16.53 -5.14 0.50
N LEU A 13 -17.15 -4.82 -0.64
CA LEU A 13 -17.48 -5.80 -1.68
C LEU A 13 -16.28 -6.21 -2.56
N ARG A 14 -15.28 -5.34 -2.70
CA ARG A 14 -14.07 -5.64 -3.49
C ARG A 14 -13.18 -6.63 -2.75
N LYS A 15 -12.54 -7.54 -3.49
CA LYS A 15 -11.54 -8.49 -2.93
C LYS A 15 -10.17 -7.85 -2.73
N ASP A 16 -9.91 -6.69 -3.33
CA ASP A 16 -8.65 -5.97 -3.17
C ASP A 16 -8.39 -5.59 -1.71
N ASP A 17 -7.12 -5.69 -1.31
CA ASP A 17 -6.65 -5.21 0.00
C ASP A 17 -6.15 -3.76 -0.04
N VAL A 18 -5.87 -3.23 -1.24
CA VAL A 18 -5.32 -1.89 -1.47
C VAL A 18 -6.14 -1.11 -2.48
N PHE A 19 -6.22 0.21 -2.27
CA PHE A 19 -6.98 1.12 -3.11
C PHE A 19 -6.23 2.42 -3.35
N LEU A 20 -6.26 2.88 -4.60
CA LEU A 20 -5.81 4.19 -5.02
C LEU A 20 -6.99 5.18 -4.97
N ARG A 21 -6.70 6.43 -4.61
CA ARG A 21 -7.71 7.51 -4.66
C ARG A 21 -8.35 7.64 -6.05
N SER A 22 -7.56 7.41 -7.10
CA SER A 22 -8.01 7.48 -8.50
C SER A 22 -9.06 6.45 -8.85
N GLU A 23 -9.10 5.29 -8.18
CA GLU A 23 -10.12 4.25 -8.40
C GLU A 23 -11.53 4.65 -7.92
N PHE A 24 -11.65 5.81 -7.25
CA PHE A 24 -12.90 6.35 -6.72
C PHE A 24 -13.31 7.67 -7.38
N SER A 25 -12.72 8.04 -8.52
CA SER A 25 -13.05 9.28 -9.25
C SER A 25 -14.55 9.40 -9.55
N ASP A 26 -15.21 8.28 -9.81
CA ASP A 26 -16.59 8.25 -10.29
C ASP A 26 -17.62 8.41 -9.14
N PHE A 27 -17.15 8.44 -7.89
CA PHE A 27 -18.01 8.62 -6.72
C PHE A 27 -18.31 10.08 -6.41
N GLY A 28 -17.56 11.03 -6.98
CA GLY A 28 -17.78 12.46 -6.79
C GLY A 28 -16.53 13.30 -7.02
N SER A 29 -16.59 14.57 -6.64
CA SER A 29 -15.48 15.49 -6.85
C SER A 29 -14.22 15.06 -6.07
N PRO A 30 -13.01 15.48 -6.53
CA PRO A 30 -11.76 15.18 -5.83
C PRO A 30 -11.77 15.53 -4.33
N ALA A 31 -12.42 16.63 -3.95
CA ALA A 31 -12.52 17.06 -2.56
C ALA A 31 -13.47 16.16 -1.75
N GLN A 32 -14.59 15.75 -2.35
CA GLN A 32 -15.57 14.86 -1.73
C GLN A 32 -14.99 13.47 -1.48
N VAL A 33 -14.32 12.88 -2.47
CA VAL A 33 -13.66 11.57 -2.36
C VAL A 33 -12.58 11.61 -1.28
N SER A 34 -11.76 12.66 -1.27
CA SER A 34 -10.70 12.80 -0.26
C SER A 34 -11.27 12.97 1.14
N ARG A 35 -12.39 13.69 1.29
CA ARG A 35 -13.10 13.84 2.57
C ARG A 35 -13.63 12.48 3.05
N ALA A 36 -14.34 11.75 2.19
CA ALA A 36 -14.87 10.43 2.52
C ALA A 36 -13.76 9.44 2.92
N LEU A 37 -12.67 9.37 2.15
CA LEU A 37 -11.52 8.51 2.49
C LEU A 37 -10.88 8.88 3.83
N ARG A 38 -10.80 10.18 4.16
CA ARG A 38 -10.31 10.61 5.49
C ARG A 38 -11.22 10.14 6.61
N HIS A 39 -12.55 10.22 6.45
CA HIS A 39 -13.50 9.69 7.43
C HIS A 39 -13.37 8.17 7.57
N LEU A 40 -13.23 7.42 6.48
CA LEU A 40 -13.02 5.97 6.53
C LEU A 40 -11.71 5.58 7.24
N VAL A 41 -10.66 6.40 7.10
CA VAL A 41 -9.41 6.21 7.87
C VAL A 41 -9.61 6.53 9.35
N ALA A 42 -10.29 7.63 9.67
CA ALA A 42 -10.59 8.01 11.05
C ALA A 42 -11.46 6.95 11.76
N ASN A 43 -12.40 6.34 11.05
CA ASN A 43 -13.27 5.27 11.53
C ASN A 43 -12.59 3.90 11.54
N GLY A 44 -11.33 3.79 11.14
CA GLY A 44 -10.56 2.54 11.18
C GLY A 44 -10.99 1.50 10.14
N VAL A 45 -11.74 1.89 9.10
CA VAL A 45 -12.09 1.01 7.96
C VAL A 45 -10.89 0.83 7.03
N LEU A 46 -10.11 1.91 6.88
CA LEU A 46 -8.90 1.95 6.06
C LEU A 46 -7.71 2.43 6.89
N VAL A 47 -6.52 2.08 6.44
CA VAL A 47 -5.28 2.76 6.83
C VAL A 47 -4.66 3.44 5.62
N LYS A 48 -3.95 4.55 5.84
CA LYS A 48 -3.21 5.25 4.79
C LYS A 48 -1.80 4.69 4.71
N LEU A 49 -1.39 4.21 3.52
CA LEU A 49 -0.03 3.73 3.26
C LEU A 49 0.87 4.81 2.64
N GLY A 50 0.27 5.79 1.97
CA GLY A 50 1.01 6.83 1.26
C GLY A 50 0.09 7.87 0.65
N VAL A 51 0.64 8.76 -0.18
CA VAL A 51 -0.16 9.78 -0.87
C VAL A 51 -1.11 9.11 -1.86
N GLY A 52 -2.41 9.21 -1.56
CA GLY A 52 -3.48 8.63 -2.38
C GLY A 52 -3.55 7.11 -2.35
N VAL A 53 -2.89 6.44 -1.40
CA VAL A 53 -2.85 4.98 -1.27
C VAL A 53 -3.41 4.57 0.08
N PHE A 54 -4.38 3.67 0.06
CA PHE A 54 -5.09 3.16 1.22
C PHE A 54 -5.08 1.63 1.21
N ALA A 55 -5.18 1.03 2.39
CA ALA A 55 -5.36 -0.41 2.55
C ALA A 55 -6.50 -0.71 3.50
N LYS A 56 -7.15 -1.87 3.33
CA LYS A 56 -8.14 -2.37 4.29
C LYS A 56 -7.50 -2.48 5.66
N ALA A 57 -8.26 -2.09 6.68
CA ALA A 57 -7.83 -2.16 8.05
C ALA A 57 -8.59 -3.24 8.82
N LYS A 58 -7.92 -3.78 9.83
CA LYS A 58 -8.50 -4.59 10.90
C LYS A 58 -8.06 -4.02 12.24
N ALA A 59 -8.82 -4.29 13.30
CA ALA A 59 -8.38 -3.96 14.64
C ALA A 59 -7.16 -4.83 15.00
N SER A 60 -6.12 -4.19 15.54
CA SER A 60 -4.99 -4.90 16.13
C SER A 60 -5.46 -5.68 17.35
N VAL A 61 -5.13 -6.97 17.42
CA VAL A 61 -5.43 -7.80 18.60
C VAL A 61 -4.70 -7.29 19.84
N LEU A 62 -3.52 -6.67 19.66
CA LEU A 62 -2.68 -6.20 20.77
C LEU A 62 -3.09 -4.81 21.28
N THR A 63 -3.54 -3.92 20.40
CA THR A 63 -3.72 -2.49 20.73
C THR A 63 -5.11 -1.96 20.43
N GLY A 64 -5.98 -2.73 19.77
CA GLY A 64 -7.27 -2.28 19.25
C GLY A 64 -7.17 -1.27 18.10
N LYS A 65 -5.99 -0.70 17.84
CA LYS A 65 -5.79 0.32 16.81
C LYS A 65 -5.91 -0.29 15.40
N PRO A 66 -6.43 0.46 14.40
CA PRO A 66 -6.49 0.00 13.03
C PRO A 66 -5.11 -0.28 12.46
N ILE A 67 -4.91 -1.48 11.92
CA ILE A 67 -3.70 -1.93 11.23
C ILE A 67 -4.08 -2.50 9.86
N PRO A 68 -3.17 -2.50 8.87
CA PRO A 68 -3.46 -3.13 7.59
C PRO A 68 -3.78 -4.62 7.76
N VAL A 69 -4.70 -5.14 6.93
CA VAL A 69 -5.11 -6.56 6.98
C VAL A 69 -3.96 -7.52 6.72
N ARG A 70 -2.99 -7.10 5.88
CA ARG A 70 -1.79 -7.84 5.47
C ARG A 70 -0.52 -6.99 5.68
N PRO A 71 0.65 -7.62 5.78
CA PRO A 71 1.92 -6.90 5.95
C PRO A 71 2.30 -6.12 4.68
N LEU A 72 3.17 -5.12 4.85
CA LEU A 72 3.53 -4.17 3.79
C LEU A 72 4.28 -4.85 2.62
N GLU A 73 4.98 -5.94 2.90
CA GLU A 73 5.64 -6.84 1.97
C GLU A 73 4.67 -7.43 0.94
N VAL A 74 3.40 -7.61 1.32
CA VAL A 74 2.33 -8.10 0.43
C VAL A 74 1.57 -6.93 -0.20
N LEU A 75 1.31 -5.86 0.56
CA LEU A 75 0.50 -4.74 0.09
C LEU A 75 1.24 -3.85 -0.92
N ALA A 76 2.54 -3.60 -0.72
CA ALA A 76 3.32 -2.72 -1.59
C ALA A 76 3.40 -3.22 -3.04
N PRO A 77 3.66 -4.52 -3.33
CA PRO A 77 3.57 -5.06 -4.68
C PRO A 77 2.22 -4.80 -5.36
N LEU A 78 1.11 -4.98 -4.65
CA LEU A 78 -0.24 -4.74 -5.19
C LEU A 78 -0.46 -3.26 -5.53
N VAL A 79 0.03 -2.35 -4.68
CA VAL A 79 -0.02 -0.91 -4.96
C VAL A 79 0.80 -0.57 -6.20
N LEU A 80 2.02 -1.09 -6.30
CA LEU A 80 2.93 -0.83 -7.42
C LEU A 80 2.38 -1.40 -8.72
N GLN A 81 1.78 -2.59 -8.68
CA GLN A 81 1.06 -3.18 -9.80
C GLN A 81 -0.09 -2.28 -10.27
N LYS A 82 -0.94 -1.79 -9.36
CA LYS A 82 -2.03 -0.85 -9.69
C LYS A 82 -1.52 0.48 -10.26
N LEU A 83 -0.29 0.88 -9.91
CA LEU A 83 0.39 2.05 -10.48
C LEU A 83 1.09 1.78 -11.82
N GLY A 84 0.99 0.55 -12.35
CA GLY A 84 1.64 0.14 -13.60
C GLY A 84 3.16 0.03 -13.47
N VAL A 85 3.68 -0.17 -12.26
CA VAL A 85 5.11 -0.34 -11.99
C VAL A 85 5.40 -1.84 -11.92
N LYS A 86 6.30 -2.30 -12.79
CA LYS A 86 6.89 -3.63 -12.68
C LYS A 86 7.98 -3.60 -11.62
N ILE A 87 7.97 -4.58 -10.73
CA ILE A 87 8.97 -4.74 -9.69
C ILE A 87 9.52 -6.15 -9.69
N THR A 88 10.74 -6.29 -9.18
CA THR A 88 11.34 -7.58 -8.81
C THR A 88 11.80 -7.53 -7.35
N ALA A 89 12.17 -8.69 -6.81
CA ALA A 89 12.77 -8.75 -5.48
C ALA A 89 14.06 -7.91 -5.45
N GLY A 90 14.31 -7.19 -4.35
CA GLY A 90 15.57 -6.45 -4.17
C GLY A 90 16.80 -7.37 -4.19
N ARG A 91 17.98 -6.78 -4.39
CA ARG A 91 19.25 -7.49 -4.56
C ARG A 91 19.52 -8.53 -3.47
N ALA A 92 19.44 -8.12 -2.20
CA ALA A 92 19.70 -9.02 -1.07
C ALA A 92 18.75 -10.23 -1.04
N VAL A 93 17.47 -10.02 -1.38
CA VAL A 93 16.48 -11.09 -1.46
C VAL A 93 16.79 -12.05 -2.60
N ARG A 94 17.26 -11.54 -3.75
CA ARG A 94 17.66 -12.37 -4.89
C ARG A 94 18.90 -13.22 -4.55
N GLU A 95 19.94 -12.61 -4.00
CA GLU A 95 21.18 -13.29 -3.60
C GLU A 95 20.92 -14.38 -2.55
N TYR A 96 20.08 -14.08 -1.55
CA TYR A 96 19.67 -15.06 -0.55
C TYR A 96 18.91 -16.24 -1.17
N ASN A 97 17.92 -15.97 -2.01
CA ASN A 97 17.13 -17.02 -2.67
C ASN A 97 17.96 -17.86 -3.66
N ALA A 98 18.99 -17.27 -4.27
CA ALA A 98 19.93 -17.96 -5.15
C ALA A 98 20.98 -18.79 -4.39
N SER A 99 21.00 -18.73 -3.05
CA SER A 99 22.05 -19.31 -2.20
C SER A 99 23.45 -18.70 -2.43
N ASP A 100 23.52 -17.51 -3.04
CA ASP A 100 24.76 -16.76 -3.23
C ASP A 100 25.18 -16.02 -1.94
N SER A 101 24.25 -15.84 -1.00
CA SER A 101 24.48 -15.23 0.30
C SER A 101 23.70 -15.94 1.40
N LEU A 102 24.33 -16.09 2.57
CA LEU A 102 23.69 -16.59 3.79
C LEU A 102 23.15 -15.46 4.67
N GLN A 103 23.35 -14.20 4.29
CA GLN A 103 22.82 -13.07 5.04
C GLN A 103 21.31 -12.98 4.85
N LEU A 104 20.57 -13.03 5.96
CA LEU A 104 19.12 -12.86 5.94
C LEU A 104 18.76 -11.45 5.44
N PRO A 105 17.94 -11.32 4.39
CA PRO A 105 17.52 -10.03 3.88
C PRO A 105 16.77 -9.23 4.93
N ALA A 106 17.15 -7.96 5.10
CA ALA A 106 16.50 -7.04 6.03
C ALA A 106 15.68 -5.99 5.28
N GLY A 107 14.54 -5.61 5.87
CA GLY A 107 13.67 -4.56 5.34
C GLY A 107 12.77 -5.00 4.18
N ILE A 108 12.12 -4.02 3.55
CA ILE A 108 11.16 -4.24 2.46
C ILE A 108 11.69 -3.53 1.23
N VAL A 109 12.45 -4.25 0.43
CA VAL A 109 13.20 -3.70 -0.69
C VAL A 109 12.70 -4.30 -2.00
N PHE A 110 12.34 -3.44 -2.95
CA PHE A 110 11.96 -3.84 -4.31
C PHE A 110 12.83 -3.14 -5.33
N ASP A 111 13.19 -3.87 -6.37
CA ASP A 111 13.90 -3.33 -7.52
C ASP A 111 12.87 -2.85 -8.56
N THR A 112 12.93 -1.57 -8.92
CA THR A 112 12.03 -0.90 -9.86
C THR A 112 12.64 -0.74 -11.26
N GLY A 113 13.79 -1.36 -11.51
CA GLY A 113 14.56 -1.26 -12.75
C GLY A 113 14.91 0.18 -13.09
N SER A 114 14.56 0.61 -14.30
CA SER A 114 14.75 1.98 -14.79
C SER A 114 13.60 2.93 -14.44
N ARG A 115 12.55 2.47 -13.75
CA ARG A 115 11.42 3.32 -13.39
C ARG A 115 11.67 4.01 -12.07
N ARG A 116 11.78 5.33 -12.08
CA ARG A 116 11.93 6.15 -10.87
C ARG A 116 10.63 6.19 -10.05
N ILE A 117 10.74 5.93 -8.76
CA ILE A 117 9.63 6.02 -7.79
C ILE A 117 10.09 6.77 -6.55
N ASN A 118 9.48 7.94 -6.31
CA ASN A 118 9.70 8.73 -5.10
C ASN A 118 8.54 8.57 -4.09
N ARG A 119 7.53 7.74 -4.40
CA ARG A 119 6.34 7.59 -3.55
C ARG A 119 6.70 6.82 -2.29
N LYS A 120 6.66 7.50 -1.14
CA LYS A 120 6.81 6.88 0.18
C LYS A 120 5.59 6.00 0.48
N LEU A 121 5.82 4.69 0.60
CA LEU A 121 4.84 3.70 1.06
C LEU A 121 5.31 3.18 2.42
N GLY A 122 4.42 3.20 3.41
CA GLY A 122 4.76 2.75 4.75
C GLY A 122 3.59 2.69 5.70
N PHE A 123 3.78 1.95 6.79
CA PHE A 123 2.85 1.88 7.91
C PHE A 123 3.63 1.50 9.18
N GLY A 124 3.27 2.09 10.33
CA GLY A 124 3.86 1.74 11.62
C GLY A 124 5.38 1.89 11.69
N GLY A 125 5.94 2.92 11.05
CA GLY A 125 7.39 3.18 11.02
C GLY A 125 8.19 2.31 10.04
N ARG A 126 7.58 1.30 9.41
CA ARG A 126 8.18 0.52 8.33
C ARG A 126 7.88 1.17 6.99
N TYR A 127 8.89 1.24 6.12
CA TYR A 127 8.79 1.84 4.80
C TYR A 127 9.37 0.93 3.73
N VAL A 128 8.81 1.04 2.53
CA VAL A 128 9.37 0.40 1.32
C VAL A 128 10.57 1.20 0.85
N VAL A 129 11.65 0.49 0.53
CA VAL A 129 12.83 1.02 -0.13
C VAL A 129 12.83 0.54 -1.58
N TYR A 130 13.22 1.44 -2.49
CA TYR A 130 13.31 1.13 -3.90
C TYR A 130 14.76 1.13 -4.34
N GLU A 131 15.21 0.01 -4.87
CA GLU A 131 16.44 -0.07 -5.65
C GLU A 131 16.11 0.26 -7.11
N ASN A 132 17.01 0.98 -7.78
CA ASN A 132 16.87 1.29 -9.20
C ASN A 132 18.25 1.24 -9.86
N HIS A 133 18.26 1.15 -11.20
CA HIS A 133 19.50 1.03 -11.98
C HIS A 133 19.99 2.38 -12.51
N HIS A 134 19.65 3.47 -11.83
CA HIS A 134 20.15 4.79 -12.20
C HIS A 134 21.52 5.00 -11.51
N ALA A 135 22.58 4.98 -12.31
CA ALA A 135 23.90 5.53 -11.94
C ALA A 135 23.87 7.05 -12.00
#